data_AF-A0A7V2N3W2-F1
#
_entry.id   AF-A0A7V2N3W2-F1
#
_cell.length_a   1.000
_cell.length_b   1.000
_cell.length_c   1.000
_cell.angle_alpha   90.00
_cell.angle_beta   90.00
_cell.angle_gamma   90.00
#
_symmetry.space_group_name_H-M   'P 1'
#
loop_
_entity.id
_entity.type
_entity.pdbx_description
1 polymer ?
#
loop_
_entity_poly.entity_id
_entity_poly.type
_entity_poly.pdbx_seq_one_letter_code
_entity_poly.pdbx_strand_id
1 'polypeptide(L)'
;EGLKVMAAWGFTYKTNLVWYKIRKDGGPDGRGVGFYFRNVTELVLFGVRGSMRTLTPGRTQVNLFRTRKREHSRKPDEIYDVIEACSPGPYLELFARFRRPGWSQWGNEDVEENSCHGVARRKGHADPRYRLFEAPRGYGATS
;
A
#
# COMPACT_ATOMS: atom_id res chain seq x y z
N GLU A 1 -12.66 4.09 -7.89
CA GLU A 1 -11.87 2.85 -7.71
C GLU A 1 -11.72 2.42 -6.25
N GLY A 2 -11.00 3.12 -5.37
CA GLY A 2 -10.82 2.69 -3.97
C GLY A 2 -12.10 2.42 -3.16
N LEU A 3 -13.10 3.29 -3.28
CA LEU A 3 -14.41 3.09 -2.62
C LEU A 3 -15.16 1.85 -3.13
N LYS A 4 -15.01 1.51 -4.41
CA LYS A 4 -15.62 0.30 -4.99
C LYS A 4 -14.97 -0.96 -4.42
N VAL A 5 -13.65 -0.96 -4.25
CA VAL A 5 -12.91 -2.05 -3.61
C VAL A 5 -13.35 -2.24 -2.16
N MET A 6 -13.47 -1.14 -1.39
CA MET A 6 -13.98 -1.19 -0.02
C MET A 6 -15.37 -1.84 0.03
N ALA A 7 -16.29 -1.38 -0.82
CA ALA A 7 -17.64 -1.92 -0.89
C ALA A 7 -17.65 -3.41 -1.27
N ALA A 8 -16.87 -3.81 -2.28
CA ALA A 8 -16.75 -5.20 -2.72
C ALA A 8 -16.20 -6.13 -1.62
N TRP A 9 -15.36 -5.60 -0.72
CA TRP A 9 -14.82 -6.34 0.42
C TRP A 9 -15.70 -6.26 1.67
N GLY A 10 -16.90 -5.66 1.56
CA GLY A 10 -17.88 -5.54 2.63
C GLY A 10 -17.59 -4.43 3.65
N PHE A 11 -16.72 -3.48 3.32
CA PHE A 11 -16.48 -2.31 4.15
C PHE A 11 -17.42 -1.16 3.78
N THR A 12 -18.05 -0.58 4.79
CA THR A 12 -18.78 0.68 4.67
C THR A 12 -17.81 1.84 4.90
N TYR A 13 -17.63 2.69 3.89
CA TYR A 13 -16.87 3.93 4.04
C TYR A 13 -17.49 4.83 5.12
N LYS A 14 -16.65 5.43 5.98
CA LYS A 14 -17.09 6.33 7.05
C LYS A 14 -16.44 7.70 6.94
N THR A 15 -15.13 7.74 6.72
CA THR A 15 -14.37 8.98 6.62
C THR A 15 -13.04 8.71 5.92
N ASN A 16 -12.22 9.73 5.74
CA ASN A 16 -10.84 9.59 5.29
C ASN A 16 -9.90 10.35 6.23
N LEU A 17 -8.66 9.88 6.27
CA LEU A 17 -7.55 10.69 6.76
C LEU A 17 -6.82 11.30 5.54
N VAL A 18 -6.13 12.40 5.79
CA VAL A 18 -5.34 13.14 4.81
C VAL A 18 -3.90 13.11 5.29
N TRP A 19 -3.05 12.42 4.54
CA TRP A 19 -1.63 12.52 4.69
C TRP A 19 -1.14 13.78 3.98
N TYR A 20 -0.67 14.77 4.72
CA TYR A 20 -0.08 15.98 4.16
C TYR A 20 1.46 15.90 4.16
N LYS A 21 2.06 15.97 2.98
CA LYS A 21 3.51 15.87 2.78
C LYS A 21 4.15 17.23 2.97
N ILE A 22 5.02 17.34 3.98
CA ILE A 22 5.69 18.59 4.35
C ILE A 22 7.20 18.55 4.10
N ARG A 23 7.79 19.72 3.86
CA ARG A 23 9.24 19.94 3.80
C ARG A 23 9.83 20.15 5.21
N LYS A 24 11.14 20.35 5.29
CA LYS A 24 11.85 20.58 6.58
C LYS A 24 11.35 21.83 7.30
N ASP A 25 10.94 22.85 6.55
CA ASP A 25 10.37 24.13 7.05
C ASP A 25 8.87 24.06 7.36
N GLY A 26 8.24 22.88 7.25
CA GLY A 26 6.81 22.69 7.53
C GLY A 26 5.87 23.11 6.40
N GLY A 27 6.39 23.69 5.31
CA GLY A 27 5.62 24.04 4.13
C GLY A 27 5.26 22.83 3.24
N PRO A 28 4.35 23.00 2.27
CA PRO A 28 3.95 21.92 1.36
C PRO A 28 5.13 21.39 0.53
N ASP A 29 5.19 20.07 0.34
CA ASP A 29 6.15 19.44 -0.57
C ASP A 29 5.63 19.39 -2.03
N GLY A 30 5.82 20.49 -2.77
CA GLY A 30 5.38 20.65 -4.16
C GLY A 30 6.06 19.73 -5.19
N ARG A 31 6.92 18.80 -4.77
CA ARG A 31 7.58 17.82 -5.65
C ARG A 31 6.63 16.70 -6.12
N GLY A 32 5.40 16.64 -5.64
CA GLY A 32 4.41 15.63 -6.06
C GLY A 32 3.85 15.87 -7.47
N VAL A 33 3.76 14.81 -8.26
CA VAL A 33 3.26 14.85 -9.65
C VAL A 33 1.76 15.14 -9.73
N GLY A 34 1.34 15.86 -10.76
CA GLY A 34 -0.07 16.11 -11.08
C GLY A 34 -0.18 17.05 -12.29
N PHE A 35 -1.20 16.83 -13.14
CA PHE A 35 -1.37 17.54 -14.41
C PHE A 35 -1.93 18.96 -14.20
N TYR A 36 -2.91 19.10 -13.31
CA TYR A 36 -3.56 20.38 -13.01
C TYR A 36 -3.00 21.05 -11.76
N PHE A 37 -2.70 20.27 -10.72
CA PHE A 37 -2.18 20.75 -9.45
C PHE A 37 -1.07 19.84 -8.94
N ARG A 38 -0.13 20.41 -8.17
CA ARG A 38 0.93 19.64 -7.52
C ARG A 38 0.33 18.90 -6.32
N ASN A 39 0.41 17.58 -6.31
CA ASN A 39 -0.19 16.76 -5.27
C ASN A 39 0.68 16.72 -4.02
N VAL A 40 0.22 17.42 -2.97
CA VAL A 40 0.90 17.48 -1.66
C VAL A 40 0.21 16.61 -0.60
N THR A 41 -0.94 16.03 -0.93
CA THR A 41 -1.73 15.19 -0.03
C THR A 41 -1.98 13.80 -0.61
N GLU A 42 -2.07 12.79 0.25
CA GLU A 42 -2.62 11.47 -0.08
C GLU A 42 -3.83 11.18 0.82
N LEU A 43 -4.87 10.56 0.25
CA LEU A 43 -6.06 10.17 1.00
C LEU A 43 -5.92 8.74 1.50
N VAL A 44 -6.21 8.54 2.78
CA VAL A 44 -6.35 7.23 3.41
C VAL A 44 -7.83 7.02 3.68
N LEU A 45 -8.47 6.12 2.92
CA LEU A 45 -9.88 5.83 3.10
C LEU A 45 -10.07 4.97 4.35
N PHE A 46 -11.02 5.36 5.21
CA PHE A 46 -11.38 4.63 6.42
C PHE A 46 -12.80 4.08 6.30
N GLY A 47 -12.94 2.77 6.51
CA GLY A 47 -14.23 2.10 6.52
C GLY A 47 -14.28 1.03 7.59
N VAL A 48 -15.52 0.64 7.92
CA VAL A 48 -15.81 -0.36 8.93
C VAL A 48 -16.63 -1.48 8.33
N ARG A 49 -16.42 -2.71 8.81
CA ARG A 49 -17.27 -3.86 8.52
C ARG A 49 -17.99 -4.26 9.81
N GLY A 50 -19.31 -4.35 9.77
CA GLY A 50 -20.14 -4.50 10.96
C GLY A 50 -20.29 -3.19 11.76
N SER A 51 -20.44 -3.30 13.08
CA SER A 51 -20.72 -2.18 14.01
C SER A 51 -19.50 -1.70 14.81
N MET A 52 -18.29 -2.02 14.36
CA MET A 52 -17.06 -1.69 15.10
C MET A 52 -16.81 -0.17 15.12
N ARG A 53 -16.40 0.33 16.29
CA ARG A 53 -15.91 1.71 16.48
C ARG A 53 -14.42 1.70 16.78
N THR A 54 -13.77 2.82 16.47
CA THR A 54 -12.39 3.07 16.90
C THR A 54 -12.29 3.07 18.42
N LEU A 55 -11.10 2.74 18.93
CA LEU A 55 -10.72 2.92 20.32
C LEU A 55 -10.76 4.40 20.72
N THR A 56 -10.68 4.67 22.02
CA THR A 56 -10.75 6.03 22.59
C THR A 56 -9.81 7.04 21.91
N PRO A 57 -8.54 6.70 21.58
CA PRO A 57 -7.65 7.65 20.89
C PRO A 57 -8.17 8.10 19.52
N GLY A 58 -8.95 7.27 18.82
CA GLY A 58 -9.54 7.64 17.52
C GLY A 58 -10.57 8.77 17.61
N ARG A 59 -11.07 9.11 18.80
CA ARG A 59 -12.04 10.22 19.01
C ARG A 59 -11.39 11.60 19.00
N THR A 60 -10.10 11.67 19.35
CA THR A 60 -9.31 12.92 19.36
C THR A 60 -8.32 12.98 18.20
N GLN A 61 -8.10 11.87 17.50
CA GLN A 61 -7.30 11.83 16.28
C GLN A 61 -7.94 12.72 15.21
N VAL A 62 -7.23 13.77 14.83
CA VAL A 62 -7.62 14.61 13.70
C VAL A 62 -7.43 13.86 12.39
N ASN A 63 -8.24 14.18 11.40
CA ASN A 63 -8.20 13.53 10.09
C ASN A 63 -7.03 14.00 9.20
N LEU A 64 -6.07 14.74 9.73
CA LEU A 64 -4.91 15.24 9.00
C LEU A 64 -3.63 14.96 9.79
N PHE A 65 -2.70 14.23 9.17
CA PHE A 65 -1.38 14.01 9.74
C PHE A 65 -0.31 14.47 8.75
N ARG A 66 0.72 15.15 9.29
CA ARG A 66 1.77 15.80 8.52
C ARG A 66 3.07 15.07 8.74
N THR A 67 3.70 14.60 7.67
CA THR A 67 5.00 13.96 7.78
C THR A 67 5.91 14.39 6.66
N ARG A 68 7.23 14.30 6.92
CA ARG A 68 8.22 14.60 5.90
C ARG A 68 8.23 13.49 4.85
N LYS A 69 8.26 13.86 3.58
CA LYS A 69 8.39 12.90 2.49
C LYS A 69 9.72 12.14 2.65
N ARG A 70 9.64 10.81 2.72
CA ARG A 70 10.79 9.90 2.68
C ARG A 70 11.11 9.51 1.23
N GLU A 71 12.13 8.68 1.04
CA GLU A 71 12.50 8.14 -0.27
C GLU A 71 11.34 7.34 -0.91
N HIS A 72 11.42 7.20 -2.24
CA HIS A 72 10.36 6.78 -3.17
C HIS A 72 9.22 5.92 -2.56
N SER A 73 7.99 6.44 -2.64
CA SER A 73 6.74 5.71 -2.38
C SER A 73 6.59 5.03 -1.01
N ARG A 74 7.47 5.30 -0.04
CA ARG A 74 7.34 4.77 1.31
C ARG A 74 6.23 5.51 2.07
N LYS A 75 5.27 4.73 2.59
CA LYS A 75 4.25 5.24 3.52
C LYS A 75 4.94 5.73 4.80
N PRO A 76 4.41 6.78 5.45
CA PRO A 76 4.99 7.27 6.70
C PRO A 76 4.77 6.24 7.80
N ASP A 77 5.76 6.02 8.65
CA ASP A 77 5.62 5.05 9.74
C ASP A 77 4.53 5.50 10.73
N GLU A 78 4.29 6.82 10.79
CA GLU A 78 3.29 7.47 11.62
C GLU A 78 1.85 6.99 11.36
N ILE A 79 1.55 6.42 10.19
CA ILE A 79 0.22 5.83 9.94
C ILE A 79 0.01 4.57 10.78
N TYR A 80 1.05 3.77 11.01
CA TYR A 80 0.94 2.56 11.82
C TYR A 80 0.60 2.92 13.26
N ASP A 81 1.25 3.94 13.81
CA ASP A 81 1.01 4.40 15.18
C ASP A 81 -0.43 4.90 15.33
N VAL A 82 -0.97 5.62 14.32
CA VAL A 82 -2.38 6.02 14.30
C VAL A 82 -3.29 4.80 14.27
N ILE A 83 -3.01 3.81 13.43
CA ILE A 83 -3.85 2.60 13.31
C ILE A 83 -3.83 1.80 14.62
N GLU A 84 -2.64 1.54 15.17
CA GLU A 84 -2.42 0.77 16.40
C GLU A 84 -3.08 1.45 17.62
N ALA A 85 -3.09 2.78 17.68
CA ALA A 85 -3.77 3.52 18.74
C ALA A 85 -5.30 3.55 18.56
N CYS A 86 -5.79 3.61 17.33
CA CYS A 86 -7.21 3.83 17.03
C CYS A 86 -8.00 2.54 16.80
N SER A 87 -7.35 1.42 16.53
CA SER A 87 -8.00 0.17 16.10
C SER A 87 -7.54 -1.00 16.95
N PRO A 88 -8.44 -1.92 17.34
CA PRO A 88 -8.02 -3.15 17.97
C PRO A 88 -7.29 -4.06 16.97
N GLY A 89 -6.27 -4.79 17.44
CA GLY A 89 -5.67 -5.88 16.68
C GLY A 89 -6.62 -7.10 16.55
N PRO A 90 -6.26 -8.11 15.74
CA PRO A 90 -5.00 -8.23 14.99
C PRO A 90 -4.93 -7.34 13.74
N TYR A 91 -3.71 -7.04 13.27
CA TYR A 91 -3.48 -6.15 12.13
C TYR A 91 -3.02 -6.89 10.87
N LEU A 92 -3.47 -6.43 9.70
CA LEU A 92 -3.13 -6.96 8.38
C LEU A 92 -2.76 -5.83 7.41
N GLU A 93 -1.61 -5.93 6.76
CA GLU A 93 -1.21 -5.06 5.65
C GLU A 93 -1.08 -5.87 4.36
N LEU A 94 -1.77 -5.42 3.31
CA LEU A 94 -1.64 -5.97 1.96
C LEU A 94 -0.77 -5.04 1.10
N PHE A 95 0.01 -5.64 0.21
CA PHE A 95 1.02 -4.97 -0.61
C PHE A 95 2.13 -4.30 0.24
N ALA A 96 2.44 -4.88 1.39
CA ALA A 96 3.51 -4.42 2.27
C ALA A 96 4.88 -4.54 1.57
N ARG A 97 5.76 -3.58 1.82
CA ARG A 97 7.16 -3.56 1.33
C ARG A 97 8.21 -3.68 2.42
N PHE A 98 7.81 -3.55 3.68
CA PHE A 98 8.71 -3.57 4.83
C PHE A 98 8.00 -4.27 5.98
N ARG A 99 8.75 -4.99 6.81
CA ARG A 99 8.16 -5.64 7.99
C ARG A 99 7.79 -4.62 9.07
N ARG A 100 6.63 -4.84 9.70
CA ARG A 100 6.20 -4.16 10.93
C ARG A 100 5.91 -5.21 12.01
N PRO A 101 6.61 -5.19 13.15
CA PRO A 101 6.32 -6.11 14.25
C PRO A 101 4.85 -6.02 14.69
N GLY A 102 4.23 -7.16 14.97
CA GLY A 102 2.82 -7.24 15.38
C GLY A 102 1.80 -7.19 14.23
N TRP A 103 2.26 -7.11 12.97
CA TRP A 103 1.39 -7.11 11.79
C TRP A 103 1.53 -8.41 11.00
N SER A 104 0.39 -8.95 10.54
CA SER A 104 0.39 -9.91 9.44
C SER A 104 0.56 -9.14 8.14
N GLN A 105 1.46 -9.55 7.26
CA GLN A 105 1.78 -8.78 6.06
C GLN A 105 1.89 -9.68 4.83
N TRP A 106 1.37 -9.19 3.71
CA TRP A 106 1.44 -9.87 2.42
C TRP A 106 1.87 -8.87 1.34
N GLY A 107 2.87 -9.21 0.52
CA GLY A 107 3.39 -8.32 -0.51
C GLY A 107 4.27 -9.06 -1.52
N ASN A 108 4.31 -8.56 -2.76
CA ASN A 108 5.07 -9.14 -3.88
C ASN A 108 6.42 -8.44 -4.13
N GLU A 109 6.70 -7.38 -3.37
CA GLU A 109 7.93 -6.59 -3.45
C GLU A 109 8.55 -6.69 -2.05
N ASP A 110 9.40 -7.70 -1.87
CA ASP A 110 10.15 -8.05 -0.66
C ASP A 110 9.56 -7.59 0.67
N VAL A 111 8.83 -8.48 1.35
CA VAL A 111 8.65 -8.38 2.82
C VAL A 111 9.95 -8.80 3.55
N GLU A 112 11.11 -8.49 2.93
CA GLU A 112 12.47 -9.05 3.04
C GLU A 112 12.71 -10.46 2.47
N GLU A 113 12.42 -10.75 1.19
CA GLU A 113 12.55 -12.08 0.55
C GLU A 113 11.72 -13.21 1.23
N ASN A 114 10.39 -13.17 1.02
CA ASN A 114 9.40 -14.25 1.20
C ASN A 114 9.73 -15.42 2.17
N SER A 115 9.90 -15.16 3.47
CA SER A 115 9.96 -16.23 4.46
C SER A 115 8.56 -16.85 4.64
N CYS A 116 8.23 -17.90 3.89
CA CYS A 116 7.73 -19.19 4.43
C CYS A 116 6.96 -20.08 3.44
N HIS A 117 6.49 -19.63 2.26
CA HIS A 117 5.60 -20.47 1.43
C HIS A 117 5.87 -20.45 -0.08
N GLY A 118 7.10 -20.74 -0.51
CA GLY A 118 7.36 -21.40 -1.81
C GLY A 118 6.79 -20.79 -3.09
N VAL A 119 6.37 -19.51 -3.09
CA VAL A 119 5.92 -18.81 -4.29
C VAL A 119 6.52 -17.42 -4.30
N ALA A 120 7.68 -17.31 -4.93
CA ALA A 120 8.29 -16.06 -5.37
C ALA A 120 8.76 -16.23 -6.82
N ARG A 121 7.85 -16.11 -7.79
CA ARG A 121 8.20 -15.99 -9.21
C ARG A 121 7.39 -14.89 -9.85
N ARG A 122 8.02 -13.72 -10.09
CA ARG A 122 7.59 -12.80 -11.14
C ARG A 122 8.29 -13.21 -12.44
N LYS A 123 7.54 -13.69 -13.44
CA LYS A 123 7.97 -13.61 -14.85
C LYS A 123 7.73 -12.17 -15.31
N GLY A 124 8.79 -11.37 -15.35
CA GLY A 124 8.69 -9.98 -15.81
C GLY A 124 10.01 -9.32 -16.23
N HIS A 125 11.12 -10.05 -16.22
CA HIS A 125 12.38 -9.60 -16.82
C HIS A 125 12.93 -10.78 -17.60
N ALA A 126 12.65 -10.82 -18.91
CA ALA A 126 13.36 -11.70 -19.81
C ALA A 126 14.76 -11.12 -19.98
N ASP A 127 15.75 -11.70 -19.32
CA ASP A 127 17.16 -11.50 -19.65
C ASP A 127 17.36 -11.91 -21.12
N PRO A 128 17.92 -11.05 -21.99
CA PRO A 128 18.13 -11.39 -23.41
C PRO A 128 19.11 -12.57 -23.62
N ARG A 129 19.79 -13.04 -22.57
CA ARG A 129 20.82 -14.09 -22.63
C ARG A 129 20.34 -15.52 -22.43
N TYR A 130 19.02 -15.76 -22.38
CA TYR A 130 18.46 -17.12 -22.45
C TYR A 130 17.53 -17.30 -23.66
N ARG A 131 18.01 -17.00 -24.87
CA ARG A 131 17.56 -17.73 -26.06
C ARG A 131 18.38 -19.02 -26.14
N LEU A 132 17.85 -20.12 -25.62
CA LEU A 132 18.26 -21.48 -26.00
C LEU A 132 17.38 -22.48 -25.25
N PHE A 133 16.20 -22.74 -25.78
CA PHE A 133 15.63 -24.09 -25.82
C PHE A 133 14.77 -24.15 -27.07
N GLU A 134 15.13 -25.09 -27.94
CA GLU A 134 14.55 -25.33 -29.26
C GLU A 134 13.02 -25.48 -29.19
N ALA A 135 12.32 -24.95 -30.19
CA ALA A 135 10.89 -25.17 -30.33
C ALA A 135 10.63 -26.68 -30.56
N PRO A 136 9.59 -27.28 -29.93
CA PRO A 136 9.20 -28.66 -30.22
C PRO A 136 8.90 -28.83 -31.72
N ARG A 137 9.57 -29.78 -32.37
CA ARG A 137 9.28 -30.18 -33.76
C ARG A 137 7.83 -30.69 -33.82
N GLY A 138 6.97 -30.02 -34.59
CA GLY A 138 5.64 -30.58 -34.89
C GLY A 138 4.49 -29.62 -35.20
N TYR A 139 4.60 -28.30 -34.97
CA TYR A 139 3.56 -27.37 -35.43
C TYR A 139 3.94 -26.76 -36.79
N GLY A 140 3.66 -27.52 -37.85
CA GLY A 140 3.56 -26.98 -39.21
C GLY A 140 2.16 -26.38 -39.39
N ALA A 141 2.08 -25.08 -39.67
CA ALA A 141 0.88 -24.49 -40.24
C ALA A 141 0.87 -24.83 -41.73
N THR A 142 -0.07 -25.66 -42.16
CA THR A 142 -0.43 -25.84 -43.57
C THR A 142 -1.41 -24.75 -44.00
N SER A 143 -1.16 -24.25 -45.23
CA SER A 143 -1.93 -23.31 -46.08
C SER A 143 -2.02 -21.85 -45.63
#